data_AF-A0A3M1KIJ5-F1
#
_entry.id   AF-A0A3M1KIJ5-F1
#
_cell.length_a   1.000
_cell.length_b   1.000
_cell.length_c   1.000
_cell.angle_alpha   90.00
_cell.angle_beta   90.00
_cell.angle_gamma   90.00
#
_symmetry.space_group_name_H-M   'P 1'
#
loop_
_entity.id
_entity.type
_entity.pdbx_description
1 polymer ?
#
loop_
_entity_poly.entity_id
_entity_poly.type
_entity_poly.pdbx_seq_one_letter_code
_entity_poly.pdbx_strand_id
1 'polypeptide(L)'
;MEIKVNFLDNLRIEAKFDDFTVIADQPIRYKGDGSAPGPFDYFLASSAMCAAYFVKVYCKARNIPTENIRVAQNNIVDPENRYKQIFRIQIELPEDLPEKHKQGILRAAERCTVKKVIQEGPEFVIEHVTSLDDDAQALLTIRPDEAHRTFIEGKDRPLEDTIAHFTRILADLGMKIEIASWRNIVPHVWSLHIRDAASPMCFTNGKGATKESALCSALGEFMERLNCNFFYNDQYFGPDIANAPFVHYPNEKWFQPGPDDTLPEGMLDDHCLAIYNPEGELRASHLIDTNSGRADRGIVCLPFVRQSDGETVYFPSNLIENLFLSNGMSAGNTLAEAKVQCLSEIFERAVKREIIENEIALPDVPESVLARYPEIVEGIRALEAQGFPVLVKDASLGGQF
;
A
#
# COMPACT_ATOMS: atom_id res chain seq x y z
N MET A 1 -10.38 5.17 -5.02
CA MET A 1 -11.28 4.33 -5.84
C MET A 1 -11.79 5.20 -6.97
N GLU A 2 -11.41 4.87 -8.20
CA GLU A 2 -12.04 5.39 -9.40
C GLU A 2 -13.36 4.65 -9.69
N ILE A 3 -14.38 5.39 -10.13
CA ILE A 3 -15.65 4.84 -10.60
C ILE A 3 -15.87 5.34 -12.03
N LYS A 4 -15.90 4.41 -13.00
CA LYS A 4 -16.22 4.72 -14.40
C LYS A 4 -17.69 4.44 -14.65
N VAL A 5 -18.39 5.35 -15.33
CA VAL A 5 -19.82 5.21 -15.62
C VAL A 5 -20.05 5.10 -17.13
N ASN A 6 -20.71 4.01 -17.54
CA ASN A 6 -21.20 3.83 -18.91
C ASN A 6 -22.68 4.24 -18.97
N PHE A 7 -23.07 4.86 -20.08
CA PHE A 7 -24.47 5.12 -20.41
C PHE A 7 -25.05 3.92 -21.13
N LEU A 8 -26.14 3.37 -20.61
CA LEU A 8 -26.89 2.28 -21.23
C LEU A 8 -28.13 2.85 -21.95
N ASP A 9 -29.00 1.96 -22.44
CA ASP A 9 -30.26 2.36 -23.07
C ASP A 9 -31.15 3.17 -22.12
N ASN A 10 -31.91 4.12 -22.69
CA ASN A 10 -32.82 5.02 -21.98
C ASN A 10 -32.13 5.84 -20.86
N LEU A 11 -32.58 5.71 -19.59
CA LEU A 11 -32.03 6.43 -18.43
C LEU A 11 -31.19 5.52 -17.52
N ARG A 12 -30.78 4.36 -18.04
CA ARG A 12 -29.97 3.40 -17.31
C ARG A 12 -28.49 3.78 -17.39
N ILE A 13 -27.80 3.62 -16.27
CA ILE A 13 -26.36 3.85 -16.16
C ILE A 13 -25.70 2.69 -15.45
N GLU A 14 -24.45 2.40 -15.81
CA GLU A 14 -23.65 1.32 -15.25
C GLU A 14 -22.37 1.89 -14.66
N ALA A 15 -22.21 1.79 -13.35
CA ALA A 15 -20.95 2.11 -12.67
C ALA A 15 -20.08 0.85 -12.56
N LYS A 16 -18.80 0.98 -12.92
CA LYS A 16 -17.76 -0.05 -12.75
C LYS A 16 -16.65 0.47 -11.84
N PHE A 17 -16.27 -0.32 -10.85
CA PHE A 17 -15.19 -0.03 -9.91
C PHE A 17 -14.69 -1.33 -9.27
N ASP A 18 -13.37 -1.46 -9.11
CA ASP A 18 -12.72 -2.73 -8.77
C ASP A 18 -13.31 -3.89 -9.63
N ASP A 19 -13.74 -5.00 -9.00
CA ASP A 19 -14.40 -6.14 -9.67
C ASP A 19 -15.95 -6.04 -9.70
N PHE A 20 -16.51 -4.89 -9.34
CA PHE A 20 -17.95 -4.71 -9.14
C PHE A 20 -18.60 -3.86 -10.24
N THR A 21 -19.86 -4.23 -10.52
CA THR A 21 -20.75 -3.50 -11.43
C THR A 21 -22.04 -3.17 -10.72
N VAL A 22 -22.48 -1.91 -10.80
CA VAL A 22 -23.76 -1.43 -10.26
C VAL A 22 -24.55 -0.77 -11.38
N ILE A 23 -25.76 -1.27 -11.64
CA ILE A 23 -26.70 -0.64 -12.57
C ILE A 23 -27.67 0.23 -11.77
N ALA A 24 -27.87 1.46 -12.22
CA ALA A 24 -28.91 2.34 -11.70
C ALA A 24 -29.88 2.73 -12.80
N ASP A 25 -31.14 2.97 -12.42
CA ASP A 25 -32.20 3.35 -13.34
C ASP A 25 -33.19 4.30 -12.65
N GLN A 26 -33.91 5.07 -13.45
CA GLN A 26 -35.00 5.91 -12.95
C GLN A 26 -36.31 5.13 -12.96
N PRO A 27 -37.22 5.37 -12.00
CA PRO A 27 -38.55 4.77 -12.05
C PRO A 27 -39.36 5.31 -13.25
N ILE A 28 -40.39 4.58 -13.65
CA ILE A 28 -41.28 4.91 -14.78
C ILE A 28 -41.84 6.35 -14.69
N ARG A 29 -42.16 6.82 -13.47
CA ARG A 29 -42.64 8.20 -13.23
C ARG A 29 -41.64 9.29 -13.64
N TYR A 30 -40.36 8.96 -13.72
CA TYR A 30 -39.27 9.82 -14.19
C TYR A 30 -38.73 9.39 -15.57
N LYS A 31 -39.56 8.65 -16.34
CA LYS A 31 -39.27 8.19 -17.72
C LYS A 31 -38.17 7.13 -17.85
N GLY A 32 -37.70 6.53 -16.76
CA GLY A 32 -36.82 5.36 -16.82
C GLY A 32 -37.60 4.05 -16.90
N ASP A 33 -36.90 2.92 -16.91
CA ASP A 33 -37.52 1.60 -17.05
C ASP A 33 -37.91 1.00 -15.69
N GLY A 34 -37.43 1.60 -14.58
CA GLY A 34 -37.60 1.07 -13.22
C GLY A 34 -36.93 -0.29 -13.01
N SER A 35 -35.92 -0.61 -13.82
CA SER A 35 -35.23 -1.91 -13.84
C SER A 35 -34.19 -2.08 -12.72
N ALA A 36 -33.78 -0.97 -12.09
CA ALA A 36 -32.84 -0.93 -10.98
C ALA A 36 -33.16 0.26 -10.05
N PRO A 37 -32.63 0.29 -8.80
CA PRO A 37 -32.72 1.46 -7.93
C PRO A 37 -32.09 2.72 -8.56
N GLY A 38 -32.59 3.90 -8.19
CA GLY A 38 -31.97 5.15 -8.61
C GLY A 38 -30.63 5.39 -7.90
N PRO A 39 -29.74 6.24 -8.44
CA PRO A 39 -28.46 6.55 -7.80
C PRO A 39 -28.58 7.05 -6.36
N PHE A 40 -29.61 7.86 -6.09
CA PHE A 40 -29.89 8.35 -4.73
C PHE A 40 -30.37 7.24 -3.79
N ASP A 41 -31.07 6.23 -4.30
CA ASP A 41 -31.50 5.07 -3.50
C ASP A 41 -30.28 4.26 -3.03
N TYR A 42 -29.27 4.10 -3.90
CA TYR A 42 -27.99 3.48 -3.50
C TYR A 42 -27.27 4.27 -2.41
N PHE A 43 -27.27 5.61 -2.49
CA PHE A 43 -26.71 6.45 -1.43
C PHE A 43 -27.41 6.21 -0.09
N LEU A 44 -28.75 6.16 -0.07
CA LEU A 44 -29.53 5.88 1.14
C LEU A 44 -29.33 4.45 1.66
N ALA A 45 -29.27 3.47 0.76
CA ALA A 45 -28.99 2.09 1.13
C ALA A 45 -27.58 1.96 1.73
N SER A 46 -26.60 2.67 1.18
CA SER A 46 -25.21 2.63 1.63
C SER A 46 -25.06 3.09 3.09
N SER A 47 -25.81 4.10 3.54
CA SER A 47 -25.77 4.56 4.93
C SER A 47 -26.35 3.53 5.89
N ALA A 48 -27.47 2.87 5.53
CA ALA A 48 -28.05 1.80 6.33
C ALA A 48 -27.12 0.58 6.40
N MET A 49 -26.56 0.14 5.26
CA MET A 49 -25.62 -0.98 5.18
C MET A 49 -24.33 -0.68 5.95
N CYS A 50 -23.81 0.54 5.88
CA CYS A 50 -22.63 0.97 6.63
C CYS A 50 -22.84 0.87 8.15
N ALA A 51 -23.97 1.35 8.67
CA ALA A 51 -24.28 1.19 10.09
C ALA A 51 -24.38 -0.31 10.45
N ALA A 52 -25.11 -1.10 9.66
CA ALA A 52 -25.24 -2.54 9.88
C ALA A 52 -23.90 -3.30 9.82
N TYR A 53 -22.96 -2.87 8.97
CA TYR A 53 -21.61 -3.43 8.91
C TYR A 53 -20.88 -3.26 10.25
N PHE A 54 -20.88 -2.06 10.83
CA PHE A 54 -20.22 -1.84 12.12
C PHE A 54 -20.89 -2.62 13.27
N VAL A 55 -22.23 -2.74 13.23
CA VAL A 55 -22.97 -3.63 14.14
C VAL A 55 -22.48 -5.08 13.99
N LYS A 56 -22.37 -5.58 12.75
CA LYS A 56 -21.91 -6.95 12.45
C LYS A 56 -20.47 -7.18 12.92
N VAL A 57 -19.56 -6.23 12.73
CA VAL A 57 -18.17 -6.31 13.19
C VAL A 57 -18.11 -6.42 14.73
N TYR A 58 -18.87 -5.59 15.44
CA TYR A 58 -18.93 -5.65 16.90
C TYR A 58 -19.44 -7.01 17.41
N CYS A 59 -20.52 -7.50 16.80
CA CYS A 59 -21.10 -8.79 17.14
C CYS A 59 -20.15 -9.95 16.83
N LYS A 60 -19.52 -9.96 15.65
CA LYS A 60 -18.55 -10.98 15.23
C LYS A 60 -17.38 -11.08 16.20
N ALA A 61 -16.80 -9.96 16.61
CA ALA A 61 -15.67 -9.94 17.55
C ALA A 61 -16.01 -10.46 18.95
N ARG A 62 -17.30 -10.63 19.28
CA ARG A 62 -17.80 -11.04 20.60
C ARG A 62 -18.67 -12.29 20.54
N ASN A 63 -18.72 -12.96 19.39
CA ASN A 63 -19.57 -14.14 19.15
C ASN A 63 -21.05 -13.89 19.49
N ILE A 64 -21.57 -12.71 19.18
CA ILE A 64 -22.98 -12.35 19.37
C ILE A 64 -23.74 -12.71 18.07
N PRO A 65 -24.79 -13.54 18.14
CA PRO A 65 -25.61 -13.88 16.98
C PRO A 65 -26.36 -12.64 16.43
N THR A 66 -26.64 -12.60 15.13
CA THR A 66 -27.24 -11.43 14.47
C THR A 66 -28.65 -11.66 13.92
N GLU A 67 -29.22 -12.86 14.11
CA GLU A 67 -30.51 -13.28 13.54
C GLU A 67 -31.67 -12.40 14.01
N ASN A 68 -31.56 -11.89 15.24
CA ASN A 68 -32.59 -11.06 15.88
C ASN A 68 -32.18 -9.58 16.00
N ILE A 69 -31.18 -9.14 15.22
CA ILE A 69 -30.79 -7.73 15.14
C ILE A 69 -31.27 -7.19 13.79
N ARG A 70 -32.04 -6.10 13.81
CA ARG A 70 -32.55 -5.45 12.59
C ARG A 70 -32.07 -4.01 12.52
N VAL A 71 -31.69 -3.58 11.32
CA VAL A 71 -31.29 -2.20 11.05
C VAL A 71 -32.21 -1.67 9.96
N ALA A 72 -32.86 -0.54 10.23
CA ALA A 72 -33.73 0.14 9.27
C ALA A 72 -33.34 1.61 9.19
N GLN A 73 -33.49 2.20 8.00
CA GLN A 73 -33.31 3.63 7.79
C GLN A 73 -34.60 4.24 7.26
N ASN A 74 -34.99 5.36 7.83
CA ASN A 74 -36.05 6.23 7.35
C ASN A 74 -35.52 7.64 7.17
N ASN A 75 -36.03 8.36 6.17
CA ASN A 75 -35.60 9.73 5.89
C ASN A 75 -36.73 10.70 6.21
N ILE A 76 -36.43 11.76 6.95
CA ILE A 76 -37.35 12.88 7.17
C ILE A 76 -36.86 14.03 6.31
N VAL A 77 -37.67 14.43 5.34
CA VAL A 77 -37.35 15.51 4.40
C VAL A 77 -37.87 16.83 4.97
N ASP A 78 -37.03 17.86 4.98
CA ASP A 78 -37.45 19.21 5.38
C ASP A 78 -38.48 19.76 4.36
N PRO A 79 -39.67 20.23 4.80
CA PRO A 79 -40.72 20.73 3.91
C PRO A 79 -40.29 21.93 3.05
N GLU A 80 -39.34 22.74 3.51
CA GLU A 80 -38.89 23.96 2.82
C GLU A 80 -37.65 23.70 1.96
N ASN A 81 -36.90 22.64 2.23
CA ASN A 81 -35.71 22.28 1.47
C ASN A 81 -35.56 20.76 1.32
N ARG A 82 -35.94 20.23 0.15
CA ARG A 82 -35.85 18.78 -0.16
C ARG A 82 -34.45 18.16 0.00
N TYR A 83 -33.40 18.97 -0.01
CA TYR A 83 -32.02 18.51 0.15
C TYR A 83 -31.59 18.42 1.62
N LYS A 84 -32.31 19.09 2.52
CA LYS A 84 -32.09 19.00 3.96
C LYS A 84 -32.90 17.82 4.50
N GLN A 85 -32.22 16.72 4.78
CA GLN A 85 -32.86 15.48 5.23
C GLN A 85 -32.24 14.99 6.54
N ILE A 86 -33.05 14.39 7.39
CA ILE A 86 -32.59 13.63 8.56
C ILE A 86 -32.66 12.15 8.20
N PHE A 87 -31.51 11.51 8.07
CA PHE A 87 -31.41 10.05 7.93
C PHE A 87 -31.46 9.40 9.31
N ARG A 88 -32.62 8.82 9.64
CA ARG A 88 -32.86 8.16 10.92
C ARG A 88 -32.59 6.67 10.79
N ILE A 89 -31.46 6.23 11.33
CA ILE A 89 -31.11 4.81 11.43
C ILE A 89 -31.62 4.29 12.78
N GLN A 90 -32.41 3.22 12.74
CA GLN A 90 -32.96 2.54 13.91
C GLN A 90 -32.41 1.12 13.96
N ILE A 91 -31.97 0.71 15.16
CA ILE A 91 -31.41 -0.62 15.40
C ILE A 91 -32.29 -1.31 16.43
N GLU A 92 -32.98 -2.36 16.00
CA GLU A 92 -33.75 -3.25 16.86
C GLU A 92 -32.80 -4.32 17.42
N LEU A 93 -32.76 -4.45 18.75
CA LEU A 93 -31.87 -5.36 19.47
C LEU A 93 -32.69 -6.34 20.32
N PRO A 94 -32.25 -7.60 20.48
CA PRO A 94 -32.92 -8.57 21.34
C PRO A 94 -33.05 -8.09 22.79
N GLU A 95 -34.18 -8.41 23.43
CA GLU A 95 -34.43 -8.01 24.82
C GLU A 95 -33.41 -8.62 25.78
N ASP A 96 -33.04 -9.88 25.54
CA ASP A 96 -32.09 -10.69 26.31
C ASP A 96 -30.62 -10.29 26.10
N LEU A 97 -30.33 -9.43 25.12
CA LEU A 97 -28.97 -8.94 24.91
C LEU A 97 -28.52 -8.08 26.11
N PRO A 98 -27.38 -8.39 26.77
CA PRO A 98 -26.90 -7.61 27.90
C PRO A 98 -26.70 -6.14 27.55
N GLU A 99 -27.01 -5.24 28.49
CA GLU A 99 -26.97 -3.79 28.26
C GLU A 99 -25.59 -3.29 27.78
N LYS A 100 -24.52 -3.90 28.30
CA LYS A 100 -23.13 -3.62 27.84
C LYS A 100 -22.97 -3.82 26.33
N HIS A 101 -23.66 -4.81 25.75
CA HIS A 101 -23.60 -5.11 24.32
C HIS A 101 -24.55 -4.21 23.54
N LYS A 102 -25.73 -3.89 24.06
CA LYS A 102 -26.62 -2.89 23.46
C LYS A 102 -25.90 -1.56 23.25
N GLN A 103 -25.28 -1.02 24.30
CA GLN A 103 -24.48 0.22 24.22
C GLN A 103 -23.26 0.08 23.30
N GLY A 104 -22.58 -1.07 23.34
CA GLY A 104 -21.45 -1.33 22.46
C GLY A 104 -21.82 -1.37 20.97
N ILE A 105 -22.97 -1.95 20.63
CA ILE A 105 -23.50 -1.98 19.26
C ILE A 105 -23.86 -0.57 18.78
N LEU A 106 -24.55 0.22 19.61
CA LEU A 106 -24.87 1.61 19.26
C LEU A 106 -23.60 2.44 19.02
N ARG A 107 -22.60 2.32 19.91
CA ARG A 107 -21.28 2.98 19.70
C ARG A 107 -20.54 2.48 18.46
N ALA A 108 -20.71 1.22 18.09
CA ALA A 108 -20.12 0.70 16.86
C ALA A 108 -20.80 1.34 15.63
N ALA A 109 -22.13 1.39 15.60
CA ALA A 109 -22.88 2.04 14.52
C ALA A 109 -22.54 3.53 14.37
N GLU A 110 -22.20 4.21 15.47
CA GLU A 110 -21.73 5.60 15.46
C GLU A 110 -20.43 5.82 14.65
N ARG A 111 -19.66 4.75 14.39
CA ARG A 111 -18.44 4.78 13.57
C ARG A 111 -18.71 4.65 12.07
N CYS A 112 -19.98 4.56 11.64
CA CYS A 112 -20.31 4.46 10.22
C CYS A 112 -19.64 5.54 9.39
N THR A 113 -18.77 5.11 8.48
CA THR A 113 -17.98 5.96 7.58
C THR A 113 -18.86 6.86 6.72
N VAL A 114 -19.94 6.34 6.11
CA VAL A 114 -20.87 7.13 5.29
C VAL A 114 -21.43 8.31 6.08
N LYS A 115 -21.90 8.05 7.31
CA LYS A 115 -22.42 9.11 8.20
C LYS A 115 -21.34 10.15 8.52
N LYS A 116 -20.15 9.69 8.91
CA LYS A 116 -19.04 10.57 9.29
C LYS A 116 -18.61 11.47 8.12
N VAL A 117 -18.46 10.91 6.93
CA VAL A 117 -18.12 11.68 5.72
C VAL A 117 -19.18 12.75 5.45
N ILE A 118 -20.48 12.39 5.44
CA ILE A 118 -21.57 13.37 5.22
C ILE A 118 -21.55 14.49 6.28
N GLN A 119 -21.24 14.17 7.55
CA GLN A 119 -21.16 15.14 8.64
C GLN A 119 -19.98 16.10 8.50
N GLU A 120 -18.87 15.66 7.90
CA GLU A 120 -17.72 16.53 7.57
C GLU A 120 -17.98 17.42 6.35
N GLY A 121 -19.03 17.16 5.56
CA GLY A 121 -19.43 17.99 4.44
C GLY A 121 -18.44 17.92 3.26
N PRO A 122 -18.41 16.81 2.50
CA PRO A 122 -17.49 16.67 1.38
C PRO A 122 -17.82 17.70 0.30
N GLU A 123 -16.79 18.28 -0.30
CA GLU A 123 -16.93 19.15 -1.46
C GLU A 123 -17.16 18.33 -2.72
N PHE A 124 -18.11 18.77 -3.55
CA PHE A 124 -18.33 18.21 -4.88
C PHE A 124 -17.80 19.21 -5.92
N VAL A 125 -16.65 18.88 -6.50
CA VAL A 125 -16.06 19.63 -7.61
C VAL A 125 -16.50 18.97 -8.92
N ILE A 126 -17.04 19.76 -9.85
CA ILE A 126 -17.43 19.31 -11.19
C ILE A 126 -16.59 20.08 -12.19
N GLU A 127 -15.78 19.36 -12.95
CA GLU A 127 -14.91 19.91 -13.97
C GLU A 127 -15.08 19.21 -15.31
N HIS A 128 -14.77 19.92 -16.38
CA HIS A 128 -14.72 19.39 -17.73
C HIS A 128 -13.27 19.11 -18.09
N VAL A 129 -12.96 17.87 -18.45
CA VAL A 129 -11.66 17.43 -18.96
C VAL A 129 -11.79 16.95 -20.40
N THR A 130 -10.71 17.08 -21.18
CA THR A 130 -10.66 16.56 -22.56
C THR A 130 -10.58 15.04 -22.62
N SER A 131 -10.01 14.42 -21.58
CA SER A 131 -9.85 12.98 -21.42
C SER A 131 -9.84 12.64 -19.93
N LEU A 132 -10.62 11.63 -19.52
CA LEU A 132 -10.60 11.11 -18.14
C LEU A 132 -9.33 10.30 -17.83
N ASP A 133 -8.65 9.84 -18.88
CA ASP A 133 -7.40 9.07 -18.74
C ASP A 133 -6.18 10.01 -18.56
N ASP A 134 -6.25 11.24 -19.08
CA ASP A 134 -5.14 12.21 -19.03
C ASP A 134 -5.04 12.93 -17.66
N ASP A 135 -6.13 13.03 -16.91
CA ASP A 135 -6.19 13.75 -15.61
C ASP A 135 -6.13 12.79 -14.39
N ALA A 136 -5.72 11.54 -14.62
CA ALA A 136 -5.64 10.48 -13.62
C ALA A 136 -4.80 10.83 -12.38
N GLN A 137 -3.82 11.72 -12.52
CA GLN A 137 -2.93 12.16 -11.43
C GLN A 137 -3.52 13.30 -10.59
N ALA A 138 -4.62 13.94 -11.00
CA ALA A 138 -5.29 14.99 -10.21
C ALA A 138 -5.79 14.49 -8.84
N LEU A 139 -5.96 13.17 -8.69
CA LEU A 139 -6.36 12.50 -7.45
C LEU A 139 -5.24 12.45 -6.39
N LEU A 140 -3.98 12.68 -6.77
CA LEU A 140 -2.92 13.01 -5.83
C LEU A 140 -3.16 14.45 -5.36
N THR A 141 -4.08 14.61 -4.41
CA THR A 141 -4.56 15.89 -3.81
C THR A 141 -3.48 16.83 -3.25
N ILE A 142 -2.20 16.54 -3.44
CA ILE A 142 -1.08 17.41 -3.12
C ILE A 142 -0.56 17.97 -4.44
N ARG A 143 -1.13 19.11 -4.87
CA ARG A 143 -0.42 19.96 -5.83
C ARG A 143 0.65 20.70 -5.03
N PRO A 144 1.95 20.45 -5.28
CA PRO A 144 2.98 21.22 -4.62
C PRO A 144 2.79 22.71 -4.91
N ASP A 145 2.82 23.54 -3.88
CA ASP A 145 2.89 24.98 -4.06
C ASP A 145 4.24 25.31 -4.71
N GLU A 146 4.24 25.83 -5.93
CA GLU A 146 5.47 26.18 -6.65
C GLU A 146 6.35 27.17 -5.87
N ALA A 147 5.78 27.91 -4.91
CA ALA A 147 6.51 28.85 -4.05
C ALA A 147 7.18 28.19 -2.83
N HIS A 148 6.79 26.97 -2.44
CA HIS A 148 7.32 26.29 -1.25
C HIS A 148 8.16 25.07 -1.62
N ARG A 149 9.37 25.00 -1.05
CA ARG A 149 10.31 23.88 -1.28
C ARG A 149 10.80 23.34 0.04
N THR A 150 10.33 22.15 0.38
CA THR A 150 10.63 21.47 1.64
C THR A 150 11.81 20.54 1.46
N PHE A 151 12.94 20.85 2.09
CA PHE A 151 14.08 19.93 2.20
C PHE A 151 14.03 19.19 3.54
N ILE A 152 14.25 17.88 3.50
CA ILE A 152 14.43 17.06 4.69
C ILE A 152 15.83 16.44 4.68
N GLU A 153 16.34 16.12 5.86
CA GLU A 153 17.67 15.54 6.02
C GLU A 153 17.82 14.23 5.22
N GLY A 154 18.95 14.10 4.53
CA GLY A 154 19.28 12.91 3.73
C GLY A 154 18.57 12.81 2.36
N LYS A 155 17.85 13.84 1.91
CA LYS A 155 17.23 13.87 0.56
C LYS A 155 17.86 14.94 -0.34
N ASP A 156 18.13 14.56 -1.58
CA ASP A 156 18.84 15.40 -2.56
C ASP A 156 17.92 16.37 -3.32
N ARG A 157 16.59 16.28 -3.11
CA ARG A 157 15.60 17.16 -3.71
C ARG A 157 14.50 17.57 -2.73
N PRO A 158 13.83 18.71 -2.98
CA PRO A 158 12.60 19.06 -2.29
C PRO A 158 11.54 17.98 -2.44
N LEU A 159 10.72 17.79 -1.41
CA LEU A 159 9.62 16.83 -1.42
C LEU A 159 8.67 17.06 -2.60
N GLU A 160 8.36 18.32 -2.87
CA GLU A 160 7.49 18.77 -3.96
C GLU A 160 8.01 18.34 -5.33
N ASP A 161 9.32 18.52 -5.56
CA ASP A 161 9.98 18.11 -6.80
C ASP A 161 9.97 16.59 -6.96
N THR A 162 10.20 15.84 -5.86
CA THR A 162 10.19 14.37 -5.86
C THR A 162 8.79 13.84 -6.19
N ILE A 163 7.74 14.39 -5.56
CA ILE A 163 6.34 14.03 -5.85
C ILE A 163 6.06 14.26 -7.33
N ALA A 164 6.29 15.47 -7.83
CA ALA A 164 6.03 15.80 -9.23
C ALA A 164 6.81 14.90 -10.20
N HIS A 165 8.06 14.58 -9.87
CA HIS A 165 8.90 13.75 -10.72
C HIS A 165 8.43 12.29 -10.78
N PHE A 166 8.21 11.64 -9.63
CA PHE A 166 7.79 10.24 -9.58
C PHE A 166 6.38 10.05 -10.11
N THR A 167 5.46 10.96 -9.78
CA THR A 167 4.11 10.99 -10.34
C THR A 167 4.13 11.04 -11.87
N ARG A 168 4.98 11.90 -12.46
CA ARG A 168 5.12 11.99 -13.91
C ARG A 168 5.63 10.68 -14.52
N ILE A 169 6.67 10.07 -13.94
CA ILE A 169 7.20 8.79 -14.45
C ILE A 169 6.13 7.71 -14.45
N LEU A 170 5.36 7.58 -13.36
CA LEU A 170 4.30 6.58 -13.27
C LEU A 170 3.18 6.85 -14.29
N ALA A 171 2.81 8.12 -14.50
CA ALA A 171 1.85 8.50 -15.54
C ALA A 171 2.37 8.19 -16.96
N ASP A 172 3.63 8.49 -17.25
CA ASP A 172 4.27 8.22 -18.55
C ASP A 172 4.31 6.70 -18.85
N LEU A 173 4.35 5.86 -17.79
CA LEU A 173 4.23 4.40 -17.88
C LEU A 173 2.79 3.89 -18.01
N GLY A 174 1.80 4.79 -18.03
CA GLY A 174 0.37 4.47 -18.11
C GLY A 174 -0.24 4.00 -16.79
N MET A 175 0.46 4.17 -15.66
CA MET A 175 -0.04 3.77 -14.34
C MET A 175 -0.89 4.88 -13.71
N LYS A 176 -2.00 4.48 -13.09
CA LYS A 176 -2.92 5.39 -12.40
C LYS A 176 -2.84 5.18 -10.90
N ILE A 177 -2.06 6.00 -10.23
CA ILE A 177 -1.87 5.90 -8.78
C ILE A 177 -2.98 6.65 -8.05
N GLU A 178 -3.64 5.97 -7.13
CA GLU A 178 -4.62 6.56 -6.22
C GLU A 178 -4.21 6.41 -4.76
N ILE A 179 -4.58 7.39 -3.94
CA ILE A 179 -4.42 7.30 -2.49
C ILE A 179 -5.64 6.59 -1.91
N ALA A 180 -5.47 5.38 -1.39
CA ALA A 180 -6.58 4.63 -0.79
C ALA A 180 -6.86 5.07 0.65
N SER A 181 -5.84 5.48 1.40
CA SER A 181 -6.05 6.01 2.76
C SER A 181 -4.90 6.88 3.26
N TRP A 182 -5.24 7.81 4.16
CA TRP A 182 -4.32 8.59 4.98
C TRP A 182 -4.53 8.28 6.45
N ARG A 183 -3.47 8.36 7.24
CA ARG A 183 -3.54 8.36 8.71
C ARG A 183 -2.54 9.34 9.28
N ASN A 184 -2.96 10.00 10.36
CA ASN A 184 -2.14 10.84 11.21
C ASN A 184 -2.58 10.56 12.66
N ILE A 185 -1.92 9.62 13.32
CA ILE A 185 -2.38 9.07 14.62
C ILE A 185 -1.92 9.97 15.78
N VAL A 186 -0.72 10.55 15.66
CA VAL A 186 -0.12 11.49 16.60
C VAL A 186 0.60 12.58 15.81
N PRO A 187 0.86 13.76 16.40
CA PRO A 187 1.59 14.82 15.73
C PRO A 187 2.87 14.31 15.07
N HIS A 188 3.15 14.80 13.86
CA HIS A 188 4.36 14.49 13.10
C HIS A 188 4.52 13.01 12.71
N VAL A 189 3.45 12.21 12.69
CA VAL A 189 3.50 10.81 12.27
C VAL A 189 2.39 10.53 11.25
N TRP A 190 2.77 10.66 9.98
CA TRP A 190 1.90 10.41 8.84
C TRP A 190 2.19 9.05 8.22
N SER A 191 1.12 8.40 7.79
CA SER A 191 1.20 7.27 6.87
C SER A 191 0.13 7.38 5.79
N LEU A 192 0.42 6.87 4.60
CA LEU A 192 -0.56 6.69 3.55
C LEU A 192 -0.40 5.35 2.86
N HIS A 193 -1.46 4.94 2.19
CA HIS A 193 -1.48 3.78 1.31
C HIS A 193 -1.84 4.23 -0.10
N ILE A 194 -1.01 3.88 -1.08
CA ILE A 194 -1.25 4.15 -2.50
C ILE A 194 -1.32 2.83 -3.27
N ARG A 195 -2.08 2.82 -4.35
CA ARG A 195 -2.20 1.65 -5.24
C ARG A 195 -2.42 2.07 -6.69
N ASP A 196 -2.10 1.19 -7.62
CA ASP A 196 -2.56 1.34 -9.00
C ASP A 196 -4.08 1.06 -9.06
N ALA A 197 -4.84 1.97 -9.67
CA ALA A 197 -6.28 1.84 -9.85
C ALA A 197 -6.62 0.69 -10.81
N ALA A 198 -5.76 0.39 -11.79
CA ALA A 198 -5.97 -0.71 -12.73
C ALA A 198 -5.52 -2.07 -12.17
N SER A 199 -4.56 -2.07 -11.24
CA SER A 199 -4.07 -3.27 -10.57
C SER A 199 -3.94 -3.02 -9.05
N PRO A 200 -5.03 -3.17 -8.28
CA PRO A 200 -5.02 -2.89 -6.84
C PRO A 200 -4.05 -3.74 -6.02
N MET A 201 -3.51 -4.82 -6.60
CA MET A 201 -2.45 -5.65 -6.01
C MET A 201 -1.09 -4.92 -6.00
N CYS A 202 -0.87 -3.99 -6.91
CA CYS A 202 0.31 -3.12 -6.92
C CYS A 202 0.06 -1.95 -5.98
N PHE A 203 0.53 -2.08 -4.73
CA PHE A 203 0.38 -1.04 -3.71
C PHE A 203 1.63 -0.88 -2.86
N THR A 204 1.81 0.30 -2.30
CA THR A 204 2.86 0.59 -1.32
C THR A 204 2.32 1.48 -0.21
N ASN A 205 3.10 1.58 0.86
CA ASN A 205 2.78 2.47 1.96
C ASN A 205 3.88 3.53 2.08
N GLY A 206 3.51 4.72 2.50
CA GLY A 206 4.47 5.76 2.81
C GLY A 206 4.40 6.11 4.28
N LYS A 207 5.54 6.49 4.84
CA LYS A 207 5.66 7.01 6.21
C LYS A 207 6.48 8.29 6.20
N GLY A 208 6.11 9.26 7.02
CA GLY A 208 6.81 10.55 7.07
C GLY A 208 6.38 11.43 8.23
N ALA A 209 7.17 12.47 8.49
CA ALA A 209 6.86 13.46 9.52
C ALA A 209 5.77 14.45 9.07
N THR A 210 5.54 14.53 7.76
CA THR A 210 4.55 15.39 7.11
C THR A 210 3.74 14.61 6.08
N LYS A 211 2.65 15.19 5.59
CA LYS A 211 1.83 14.60 4.52
C LYS A 211 2.67 14.38 3.25
N GLU A 212 3.48 15.37 2.89
CA GLU A 212 4.33 15.40 1.70
C GLU A 212 5.46 14.36 1.80
N SER A 213 6.13 14.27 2.94
CA SER A 213 7.22 13.30 3.13
C SER A 213 6.70 11.86 3.14
N ALA A 214 5.51 11.62 3.69
CA ALA A 214 4.86 10.33 3.57
C ALA A 214 4.54 10.01 2.10
N LEU A 215 3.98 10.94 1.32
CA LEU A 215 3.71 10.72 -0.11
C LEU A 215 4.99 10.42 -0.91
N CYS A 216 6.07 11.18 -0.68
CA CYS A 216 7.38 10.87 -1.27
C CYS A 216 7.83 9.45 -0.94
N SER A 217 7.69 9.02 0.32
CA SER A 217 8.04 7.68 0.75
C SER A 217 7.20 6.62 0.03
N ALA A 218 5.89 6.81 -0.12
CA ALA A 218 5.04 5.85 -0.81
C ALA A 218 5.39 5.73 -2.29
N LEU A 219 5.56 6.86 -2.98
CA LEU A 219 5.93 6.91 -4.39
C LEU A 219 7.33 6.33 -4.62
N GLY A 220 8.29 6.65 -3.76
CA GLY A 220 9.62 6.07 -3.78
C GLY A 220 9.59 4.55 -3.61
N GLU A 221 8.85 4.04 -2.63
CA GLU A 221 8.65 2.60 -2.45
C GLU A 221 7.97 1.99 -3.68
N PHE A 222 7.00 2.68 -4.31
CA PHE A 222 6.35 2.17 -5.53
C PHE A 222 7.33 2.03 -6.68
N MET A 223 8.17 3.06 -6.90
CA MET A 223 9.24 3.03 -7.89
C MET A 223 10.25 1.92 -7.60
N GLU A 224 10.63 1.72 -6.34
CA GLU A 224 11.51 0.64 -5.90
C GLU A 224 10.93 -0.73 -6.27
N ARG A 225 9.68 -1.02 -5.86
CA ARG A 225 9.04 -2.31 -6.15
C ARG A 225 8.84 -2.53 -7.64
N LEU A 226 8.53 -1.48 -8.39
CA LEU A 226 8.40 -1.55 -9.84
C LEU A 226 9.73 -1.89 -10.52
N ASN A 227 10.82 -1.21 -10.16
CA ASN A 227 12.14 -1.45 -10.76
C ASN A 227 12.68 -2.84 -10.45
N CYS A 228 12.27 -3.43 -9.32
CA CYS A 228 12.71 -4.76 -8.88
C CYS A 228 11.73 -5.89 -9.24
N ASN A 229 10.74 -5.65 -10.10
CA ASN A 229 9.67 -6.61 -10.45
C ASN A 229 8.93 -7.20 -9.22
N PHE A 230 8.99 -6.52 -8.07
CA PHE A 230 8.68 -7.13 -6.78
C PHE A 230 7.16 -7.29 -6.54
N PHE A 231 6.32 -6.49 -7.20
CA PHE A 231 4.86 -6.62 -7.09
C PHE A 231 4.35 -8.01 -7.50
N TYR A 232 5.08 -8.69 -8.38
CA TYR A 232 4.73 -10.00 -8.90
C TYR A 232 5.75 -11.09 -8.54
N ASN A 233 6.67 -10.81 -7.60
CA ASN A 233 7.76 -11.72 -7.19
C ASN A 233 7.28 -13.17 -6.96
N ASP A 234 6.10 -13.33 -6.35
CA ASP A 234 5.57 -14.64 -5.95
C ASP A 234 4.63 -15.28 -6.99
N GLN A 235 4.62 -14.78 -8.23
CA GLN A 235 3.66 -15.19 -9.27
C GLN A 235 4.35 -15.81 -10.48
N TYR A 236 3.76 -16.88 -11.01
CA TYR A 236 4.09 -17.36 -12.35
C TYR A 236 3.55 -16.38 -13.41
N PHE A 237 4.41 -15.91 -14.31
CA PHE A 237 4.08 -14.86 -15.29
C PHE A 237 3.31 -15.36 -16.51
N GLY A 238 3.10 -16.67 -16.62
CA GLY A 238 2.40 -17.26 -17.75
C GLY A 238 3.33 -17.54 -18.95
N PRO A 239 2.84 -18.34 -19.91
CA PRO A 239 3.65 -18.82 -21.02
C PRO A 239 4.13 -17.69 -21.94
N ASP A 240 3.38 -16.60 -22.08
CA ASP A 240 3.74 -15.51 -23.00
C ASP A 240 5.02 -14.79 -22.54
N ILE A 241 5.13 -14.48 -21.25
CA ILE A 241 6.33 -13.85 -20.67
C ILE A 241 7.45 -14.88 -20.50
N ALA A 242 7.15 -16.10 -20.05
CA ALA A 242 8.15 -17.16 -19.92
C ALA A 242 8.86 -17.50 -21.25
N ASN A 243 8.17 -17.32 -22.38
CA ASN A 243 8.69 -17.55 -23.73
C ASN A 243 9.28 -16.28 -24.40
N ALA A 244 9.21 -15.12 -23.75
CA ALA A 244 9.70 -13.86 -24.31
C ALA A 244 11.24 -13.83 -24.39
N PRO A 245 11.83 -12.89 -25.16
CA PRO A 245 13.28 -12.75 -25.25
C PRO A 245 13.99 -12.62 -23.90
N PHE A 246 13.33 -12.00 -22.92
CA PHE A 246 13.73 -11.96 -21.51
C PHE A 246 12.49 -12.10 -20.61
N VAL A 247 12.67 -12.60 -19.38
CA VAL A 247 11.59 -12.74 -18.38
C VAL A 247 11.63 -11.59 -17.37
N HIS A 248 12.81 -11.30 -16.83
CA HIS A 248 13.02 -10.32 -15.76
C HIS A 248 13.61 -9.03 -16.31
N TYR A 249 14.75 -9.12 -17.01
CA TYR A 249 15.43 -7.95 -17.57
C TYR A 249 16.16 -8.27 -18.88
N PRO A 250 16.29 -7.32 -19.83
CA PRO A 250 17.02 -7.54 -21.08
C PRO A 250 18.48 -7.98 -20.94
N ASN A 251 19.11 -7.71 -19.79
CA ASN A 251 20.49 -8.07 -19.48
C ASN A 251 20.63 -9.32 -18.61
N GLU A 252 19.53 -10.06 -18.39
CA GLU A 252 19.58 -11.36 -17.72
C GLU A 252 20.37 -12.39 -18.55
N LYS A 253 20.88 -13.42 -17.89
CA LYS A 253 21.51 -14.56 -18.56
C LYS A 253 20.90 -15.87 -18.11
N TRP A 254 20.72 -16.77 -19.06
CA TRP A 254 20.24 -18.13 -18.84
C TRP A 254 21.40 -19.10 -18.89
N PHE A 255 21.54 -19.91 -17.86
CA PHE A 255 22.58 -20.93 -17.75
C PHE A 255 21.95 -22.32 -17.78
N GLN A 256 22.44 -23.17 -18.67
CA GLN A 256 22.00 -24.56 -18.75
C GLN A 256 22.66 -25.38 -17.63
N PRO A 257 21.92 -26.27 -16.95
CA PRO A 257 22.51 -27.18 -15.96
C PRO A 257 23.72 -27.95 -16.52
N GLY A 258 24.73 -28.16 -15.68
CA GLY A 258 25.83 -29.07 -15.99
C GLY A 258 25.41 -30.54 -15.94
N PRO A 259 26.31 -31.47 -16.33
CA PRO A 259 26.08 -32.91 -16.18
C PRO A 259 25.70 -33.27 -14.74
N ASP A 260 24.81 -34.25 -14.57
CA ASP A 260 24.34 -34.72 -13.27
C ASP A 260 23.77 -33.61 -12.35
N ASP A 261 23.11 -32.61 -12.95
CA ASP A 261 22.45 -31.50 -12.24
C ASP A 261 23.41 -30.57 -11.48
N THR A 262 24.66 -30.51 -11.94
CA THR A 262 25.70 -29.63 -11.39
C THR A 262 25.46 -28.17 -11.76
N LEU A 263 25.94 -27.26 -10.89
CA LEU A 263 25.87 -25.82 -11.14
C LEU A 263 26.73 -25.46 -12.38
N PRO A 264 26.21 -24.65 -13.31
CA PRO A 264 26.98 -24.19 -14.46
C PRO A 264 28.06 -23.18 -14.07
N GLU A 265 29.14 -23.15 -14.84
CA GLU A 265 30.18 -22.12 -14.69
C GLU A 265 29.66 -20.72 -15.08
N GLY A 266 30.14 -19.69 -14.39
CA GLY A 266 29.85 -18.28 -14.72
C GLY A 266 28.64 -17.68 -14.00
N MET A 267 27.92 -18.46 -13.20
CA MET A 267 26.99 -17.96 -12.18
C MET A 267 27.61 -18.08 -10.79
N LEU A 268 27.29 -17.13 -9.90
CA LEU A 268 27.90 -16.96 -8.58
C LEU A 268 29.44 -16.80 -8.66
N ASP A 269 30.03 -16.34 -7.56
CA ASP A 269 31.48 -16.37 -7.36
C ASP A 269 31.84 -17.30 -6.19
N ASP A 270 33.14 -17.51 -5.97
CA ASP A 270 33.63 -18.38 -4.88
C ASP A 270 33.10 -17.94 -3.50
N HIS A 271 32.91 -16.64 -3.30
CA HIS A 271 32.37 -16.11 -2.05
C HIS A 271 30.90 -16.49 -1.87
N CYS A 272 30.08 -16.32 -2.92
CA CYS A 272 28.68 -16.73 -2.91
C CYS A 272 28.55 -18.25 -2.74
N LEU A 273 29.37 -19.05 -3.43
CA LEU A 273 29.34 -20.50 -3.32
C LEU A 273 29.70 -20.98 -1.90
N ALA A 274 30.63 -20.32 -1.23
CA ALA A 274 30.95 -20.62 0.17
C ALA A 274 29.77 -20.37 1.14
N ILE A 275 28.83 -19.49 0.77
CA ILE A 275 27.65 -19.15 1.59
C ILE A 275 26.47 -20.05 1.22
N TYR A 276 26.16 -20.20 -0.07
CA TYR A 276 24.94 -20.86 -0.54
C TYR A 276 25.11 -22.33 -0.90
N ASN A 277 26.35 -22.80 -1.02
CA ASN A 277 26.67 -24.20 -1.29
C ASN A 277 27.84 -24.73 -0.43
N PRO A 278 27.83 -24.55 0.91
CA PRO A 278 28.98 -24.90 1.74
C PRO A 278 29.31 -26.40 1.72
N GLU A 279 28.28 -27.26 1.62
CA GLU A 279 28.43 -28.72 1.60
C GLU A 279 28.49 -29.30 0.17
N GLY A 280 28.36 -28.48 -0.88
CA GLY A 280 28.37 -28.96 -2.27
C GLY A 280 27.08 -29.67 -2.70
N GLU A 281 25.98 -29.50 -1.96
CA GLU A 281 24.69 -30.17 -2.19
C GLU A 281 23.73 -29.38 -3.11
N LEU A 282 24.03 -28.12 -3.42
CA LEU A 282 23.21 -27.27 -4.28
C LEU A 282 23.25 -27.76 -5.72
N ARG A 283 22.06 -27.99 -6.30
CA ARG A 283 21.88 -28.46 -7.66
C ARG A 283 21.28 -27.39 -8.55
N ALA A 284 21.55 -27.48 -9.84
CA ALA A 284 21.02 -26.54 -10.83
C ALA A 284 19.48 -26.52 -10.85
N SER A 285 18.83 -27.68 -10.74
CA SER A 285 17.38 -27.82 -10.69
C SER A 285 16.72 -27.13 -9.48
N HIS A 286 17.46 -26.87 -8.40
CA HIS A 286 16.94 -26.13 -7.24
C HIS A 286 16.77 -24.63 -7.54
N LEU A 287 17.42 -24.12 -8.59
CA LEU A 287 17.57 -22.69 -8.85
C LEU A 287 16.71 -22.17 -10.02
N ILE A 288 15.75 -22.96 -10.48
CA ILE A 288 14.78 -22.50 -11.48
C ILE A 288 13.87 -21.44 -10.84
N ASP A 289 13.72 -20.29 -11.49
CA ASP A 289 12.88 -19.21 -10.98
C ASP A 289 11.40 -19.58 -11.04
N THR A 290 10.63 -19.10 -10.06
CA THR A 290 9.19 -19.38 -9.99
C THR A 290 8.44 -18.64 -11.10
N ASN A 291 8.91 -17.44 -11.44
CA ASN A 291 8.21 -16.54 -12.35
C ASN A 291 8.15 -17.08 -13.79
N SER A 292 9.23 -17.68 -14.29
CA SER A 292 9.26 -18.32 -15.61
C SER A 292 8.80 -19.79 -15.59
N GLY A 293 9.14 -20.55 -14.53
CA GLY A 293 8.98 -22.00 -14.51
C GLY A 293 9.69 -22.77 -15.64
N ARG A 294 10.63 -22.13 -16.37
CA ARG A 294 11.28 -22.67 -17.58
C ARG A 294 12.51 -23.52 -17.25
N ALA A 295 12.30 -24.69 -16.63
CA ALA A 295 13.37 -25.64 -16.36
C ALA A 295 14.14 -26.08 -17.63
N ASP A 296 13.49 -26.06 -18.79
CA ASP A 296 14.10 -26.34 -20.10
C ASP A 296 15.00 -25.19 -20.62
N ARG A 297 14.70 -23.93 -20.25
CA ARG A 297 15.49 -22.75 -20.63
C ARG A 297 16.71 -22.57 -19.72
N GLY A 298 16.65 -23.10 -18.50
CA GLY A 298 17.75 -23.16 -17.54
C GLY A 298 17.56 -22.22 -16.35
N ILE A 299 18.67 -21.84 -15.72
CA ILE A 299 18.69 -20.95 -14.55
C ILE A 299 18.83 -19.51 -15.04
N VAL A 300 17.84 -18.67 -14.78
CA VAL A 300 17.95 -17.24 -15.04
C VAL A 300 18.71 -16.55 -13.92
N CYS A 301 19.75 -15.81 -14.30
CA CYS A 301 20.60 -15.05 -13.40
C CYS A 301 20.63 -13.58 -13.78
N LEU A 302 20.63 -12.73 -12.77
CA LEU A 302 20.65 -11.28 -12.88
C LEU A 302 22.08 -10.75 -12.62
N PRO A 303 22.56 -9.76 -13.39
CA PRO A 303 23.90 -9.21 -13.19
C PRO A 303 23.94 -8.25 -11.99
N PHE A 304 24.85 -8.51 -11.05
CA PHE A 304 25.19 -7.61 -9.94
C PHE A 304 26.66 -7.18 -10.03
N VAL A 305 26.96 -5.95 -9.59
CA VAL A 305 28.33 -5.43 -9.56
C VAL A 305 28.91 -5.60 -8.16
N ARG A 306 29.92 -6.46 -8.04
CA ARG A 306 30.68 -6.62 -6.81
C ARG A 306 31.51 -5.36 -6.54
N GLN A 307 31.28 -4.71 -5.40
CA GLN A 307 31.85 -3.38 -5.16
C GLN A 307 33.36 -3.37 -4.88
N SER A 308 33.95 -4.50 -4.45
CA SER A 308 35.38 -4.58 -4.13
C SER A 308 36.30 -4.44 -5.34
N ASP A 309 35.83 -4.83 -6.53
CA ASP A 309 36.63 -4.86 -7.76
C ASP A 309 35.87 -4.42 -9.03
N GLY A 310 34.55 -4.25 -8.95
CA GLY A 310 33.72 -3.82 -10.08
C GLY A 310 33.32 -4.94 -11.03
N GLU A 311 33.66 -6.20 -10.71
CA GLU A 311 33.31 -7.35 -11.55
C GLU A 311 31.81 -7.64 -11.52
N THR A 312 31.30 -8.15 -12.64
CA THR A 312 29.90 -8.59 -12.73
C THR A 312 29.78 -10.04 -12.26
N VAL A 313 28.91 -10.26 -11.28
CA VAL A 313 28.53 -11.60 -10.78
C VAL A 313 27.09 -11.87 -11.20
N TYR A 314 26.85 -13.01 -11.87
CA TYR A 314 25.50 -13.43 -12.25
C TYR A 314 24.86 -14.20 -11.10
N PHE A 315 23.82 -13.64 -10.53
CA PHE A 315 23.15 -14.17 -9.34
C PHE A 315 21.78 -14.76 -9.71
N PRO A 316 21.47 -16.03 -9.40
CA PRO A 316 20.19 -16.66 -9.75
C PRO A 316 19.00 -15.89 -9.19
N SER A 317 17.99 -15.62 -10.03
CA SER A 317 16.77 -14.93 -9.59
C SER A 317 16.07 -15.68 -8.46
N ASN A 318 16.05 -17.02 -8.54
CA ASN A 318 15.52 -17.89 -7.49
C ASN A 318 16.14 -17.62 -6.11
N LEU A 319 17.46 -17.42 -6.00
CA LEU A 319 18.08 -17.13 -4.70
C LEU A 319 17.71 -15.73 -4.20
N ILE A 320 17.57 -14.76 -5.09
CA ILE A 320 17.13 -13.40 -4.75
C ILE A 320 15.72 -13.45 -4.16
N GLU A 321 14.81 -14.09 -4.90
CA GLU A 321 13.39 -14.24 -4.56
C GLU A 321 13.18 -14.99 -3.24
N ASN A 322 13.99 -16.02 -2.94
CA ASN A 322 13.81 -16.83 -1.74
C ASN A 322 14.49 -16.26 -0.49
N LEU A 323 15.66 -15.62 -0.64
CA LEU A 323 16.51 -15.30 0.52
C LEU A 323 16.54 -13.81 0.89
N PHE A 324 16.35 -12.92 -0.08
CA PHE A 324 16.50 -11.47 0.14
C PHE A 324 15.14 -10.77 0.20
N LEU A 325 14.17 -11.21 -0.60
CA LEU A 325 12.89 -10.54 -0.76
C LEU A 325 13.11 -9.04 -1.02
N SER A 326 12.39 -8.15 -0.35
CA SER A 326 12.52 -6.71 -0.53
C SER A 326 13.71 -6.07 0.22
N ASN A 327 14.48 -6.84 1.00
CA ASN A 327 15.54 -6.26 1.83
C ASN A 327 16.69 -5.73 0.97
N GLY A 328 17.01 -4.44 1.13
CA GLY A 328 18.08 -3.78 0.39
C GLY A 328 17.64 -3.27 -0.98
N MET A 329 16.35 -3.31 -1.30
CA MET A 329 15.81 -2.53 -2.42
C MET A 329 15.77 -1.04 -2.04
N SER A 330 15.98 -0.16 -3.02
CA SER A 330 15.78 1.28 -2.80
C SER A 330 15.56 2.05 -4.09
N ALA A 331 14.79 3.13 -4.00
CA ALA A 331 14.73 4.19 -4.99
C ALA A 331 15.03 5.54 -4.33
N GLY A 332 15.55 6.48 -5.11
CA GLY A 332 15.88 7.82 -4.63
C GLY A 332 16.03 8.82 -5.77
N ASN A 333 16.13 10.10 -5.44
CA ASN A 333 16.30 11.15 -6.44
C ASN A 333 17.65 11.07 -7.18
N THR A 334 18.65 10.45 -6.55
CA THR A 334 19.96 10.16 -7.11
C THR A 334 20.38 8.73 -6.76
N LEU A 335 21.38 8.20 -7.48
CA LEU A 335 21.95 6.90 -7.18
C LEU A 335 22.62 6.87 -5.79
N ALA A 336 23.22 7.99 -5.36
CA ALA A 336 23.85 8.09 -4.04
C ALA A 336 22.81 8.04 -2.93
N GLU A 337 21.71 8.80 -3.07
CA GLU A 337 20.58 8.77 -2.13
C GLU A 337 20.00 7.36 -2.00
N ALA A 338 19.73 6.69 -3.13
CA ALA A 338 19.21 5.33 -3.14
C ALA A 338 20.19 4.32 -2.49
N LYS A 339 21.49 4.44 -2.77
CA LYS A 339 22.51 3.57 -2.17
C LYS A 339 22.62 3.76 -0.65
N VAL A 340 22.59 5.00 -0.16
CA VAL A 340 22.62 5.26 1.29
C VAL A 340 21.40 4.65 1.96
N GLN A 341 20.21 4.81 1.38
CA GLN A 341 18.98 4.22 1.90
C GLN A 341 19.04 2.68 1.89
N CYS A 342 19.45 2.06 0.78
CA CYS A 342 19.66 0.63 0.63
C CYS A 342 20.61 0.06 1.70
N LEU A 343 21.79 0.66 1.88
CA LEU A 343 22.77 0.19 2.85
C LEU A 343 22.31 0.39 4.29
N SER A 344 21.66 1.51 4.59
CA SER A 344 21.07 1.77 5.91
C SER A 344 19.99 0.75 6.24
N GLU A 345 19.20 0.35 5.25
CA GLU A 345 18.21 -0.71 5.38
C GLU A 345 18.88 -2.06 5.67
N ILE A 346 19.92 -2.44 4.95
CA ILE A 346 20.68 -3.67 5.24
C ILE A 346 21.21 -3.67 6.67
N PHE A 347 21.76 -2.55 7.16
CA PHE A 347 22.16 -2.41 8.56
C PHE A 347 20.97 -2.52 9.52
N GLU A 348 19.85 -1.85 9.24
CA GLU A 348 18.63 -1.92 10.06
C GLU A 348 18.21 -3.39 10.28
N ARG A 349 18.15 -4.20 9.23
CA ARG A 349 17.72 -5.60 9.34
C ARG A 349 18.78 -6.48 10.02
N ALA A 350 20.06 -6.29 9.69
CA ALA A 350 21.15 -7.06 10.27
C ALA A 350 21.28 -6.80 11.79
N VAL A 351 21.28 -5.53 12.19
CA VAL A 351 21.39 -5.11 13.59
C VAL A 351 20.13 -5.49 14.37
N LYS A 352 18.94 -5.34 13.77
CA LYS A 352 17.69 -5.83 14.39
C LYS A 352 17.75 -7.33 14.68
N ARG A 353 18.22 -8.14 13.72
CA ARG A 353 18.40 -9.59 13.92
C ARG A 353 19.35 -9.86 15.08
N GLU A 354 20.51 -9.22 15.10
CA GLU A 354 21.52 -9.36 16.15
C GLU A 354 20.96 -9.05 17.54
N ILE A 355 20.20 -7.97 17.67
CA ILE A 355 19.57 -7.55 18.93
C ILE A 355 18.53 -8.57 19.41
N ILE A 356 17.69 -9.06 18.49
CA ILE A 356 16.60 -9.97 18.83
C ILE A 356 17.13 -11.38 19.15
N GLU A 357 18.01 -11.93 18.31
CA GLU A 357 18.53 -13.29 18.46
C GLU A 357 19.41 -13.46 19.70
N ASN A 358 20.15 -12.41 20.08
CA ASN A 358 21.01 -12.43 21.27
C ASN A 358 20.37 -11.77 22.50
N GLU A 359 19.08 -11.41 22.42
CA GLU A 359 18.31 -10.82 23.51
C GLU A 359 19.02 -9.60 24.15
N ILE A 360 19.60 -8.73 23.31
CA ILE A 360 20.48 -7.65 23.76
C ILE A 360 19.68 -6.58 24.49
N ALA A 361 20.06 -6.29 25.73
CA ALA A 361 19.52 -5.17 26.50
C ALA A 361 20.16 -3.84 26.05
N LEU A 362 19.45 -3.10 25.20
CA LEU A 362 19.93 -1.83 24.67
C LEU A 362 19.89 -0.68 25.71
N PRO A 363 20.86 0.24 25.66
CA PRO A 363 20.83 1.45 26.47
C PRO A 363 19.71 2.40 26.00
N ASP A 364 19.14 3.12 26.96
CA ASP A 364 18.18 4.20 26.66
C ASP A 364 18.87 5.37 25.97
N VAL A 365 18.16 6.00 25.03
CA VAL A 365 18.60 7.30 24.50
C VAL A 365 18.34 8.37 25.57
N PRO A 366 19.36 9.14 26.00
CA PRO A 366 19.18 10.15 27.04
C PRO A 366 18.15 11.21 26.66
N GLU A 367 17.38 11.69 27.63
CA GLU A 367 16.39 12.76 27.39
C GLU A 367 17.01 14.02 26.78
N SER A 368 18.24 14.37 27.17
CA SER A 368 18.98 15.50 26.59
C SER A 368 19.28 15.33 25.09
N VAL A 369 19.38 14.09 24.62
CA VAL A 369 19.55 13.76 23.20
C VAL A 369 18.21 13.85 22.47
N LEU A 370 17.15 13.29 23.05
CA LEU A 370 15.79 13.36 22.50
C LEU A 370 15.28 14.80 22.41
N ALA A 371 15.64 15.66 23.37
CA ALA A 371 15.28 17.08 23.37
C ALA A 371 15.78 17.87 22.15
N ARG A 372 16.73 17.32 21.37
CA ARG A 372 17.18 17.88 20.09
C ARG A 372 16.14 17.69 18.96
N TYR A 373 15.18 16.79 19.15
CA TYR A 373 14.15 16.42 18.18
C TYR A 373 12.75 16.65 18.78
N PRO A 374 12.32 17.92 18.96
CA PRO A 374 11.09 18.26 19.68
C PRO A 374 9.83 17.65 19.05
N GLU A 375 9.78 17.54 17.72
CA GLU A 375 8.65 16.93 16.99
C GLU A 375 8.50 15.43 17.32
N ILE A 376 9.62 14.70 17.39
CA ILE A 376 9.61 13.28 17.80
C ILE A 376 9.14 13.15 19.25
N VAL A 377 9.64 14.01 20.14
CA VAL A 377 9.24 14.03 21.57
C VAL A 377 7.75 14.31 21.72
N GLU A 378 7.18 15.22 20.93
CA GLU A 378 5.74 15.49 20.92
C GLU A 378 4.93 14.26 20.49
N GLY A 379 5.34 13.58 19.41
CA GLY A 379 4.70 12.35 18.94
C GLY A 379 4.74 11.23 19.99
N ILE A 380 5.88 11.06 20.67
CA ILE A 380 6.04 10.08 21.77
C ILE A 380 5.07 10.39 22.91
N ARG A 381 5.04 11.64 23.41
CA ARG A 381 4.14 12.04 24.51
C ARG A 381 2.66 11.85 24.14
N ALA A 382 2.30 12.08 22.88
CA ALA A 382 0.95 11.87 22.40
C ALA A 382 0.55 10.38 22.39
N LEU A 383 1.48 9.46 22.09
CA LEU A 383 1.25 8.02 22.23
C LEU A 383 1.12 7.60 23.69
N GLU A 384 1.99 8.11 24.56
CA GLU A 384 1.96 7.82 26.00
C GLU A 384 0.68 8.31 26.65
N ALA A 385 0.20 9.50 26.28
CA ALA A 385 -1.09 10.04 26.73
C ALA A 385 -2.29 9.18 26.31
N GLN A 386 -2.15 8.38 25.24
CA GLN A 386 -3.15 7.39 24.82
C GLN A 386 -3.00 6.04 25.53
N GLY A 387 -2.02 5.91 26.44
CA GLY A 387 -1.77 4.69 27.20
C GLY A 387 -0.80 3.70 26.54
N PHE A 388 0.01 4.16 25.59
CA PHE A 388 1.07 3.35 24.95
C PHE A 388 2.45 3.80 25.44
N PRO A 389 3.08 3.10 26.40
CA PRO A 389 4.45 3.40 26.81
C PRO A 389 5.43 3.20 25.65
N VAL A 390 6.37 4.13 25.48
CA VAL A 390 7.38 4.09 24.42
C VAL A 390 8.78 4.02 25.02
N LEU A 391 9.61 3.09 24.53
CA LEU A 391 11.02 3.00 24.88
C LEU A 391 11.86 3.41 23.66
N VAL A 392 12.75 4.37 23.83
CA VAL A 392 13.68 4.80 22.77
C VAL A 392 15.08 4.32 23.13
N LYS A 393 15.62 3.43 22.29
CA LYS A 393 16.87 2.71 22.54
C LYS A 393 17.92 3.04 21.49
N ASP A 394 19.18 3.16 21.90
CA ASP A 394 20.31 3.24 20.99
C ASP A 394 20.71 1.82 20.56
N ALA A 395 20.53 1.55 19.27
CA ALA A 395 20.79 0.26 18.64
C ALA A 395 22.14 0.19 17.90
N SER A 396 23.02 1.19 18.05
CA SER A 396 24.32 1.25 17.37
C SER A 396 25.33 0.17 17.81
N LEU A 397 24.99 -0.61 18.84
CA LEU A 397 25.85 -1.63 19.46
C LEU A 397 27.21 -1.07 19.88
N GLY A 398 27.20 0.07 20.58
CA GLY A 398 28.41 0.75 21.05
C GLY A 398 29.04 1.68 20.00
N GLY A 399 28.23 2.23 19.09
CA GLY A 399 28.68 3.14 18.04
C GLY A 399 29.35 2.46 16.85
N GLN A 400 29.15 1.14 16.70
CA GLN A 400 29.71 0.37 15.58
C GLN A 400 28.92 0.57 14.29
N PHE A 401 27.60 0.66 14.40
CA PHE A 401 26.65 0.78 13.28
C PHE A 401 25.96 2.13 13.26
#